data_AF-A0A5R2N9B8-F1
#
_entry.id   AF-A0A5R2N9B8-F1
#
_cell.length_a   1.000
_cell.length_b   1.000
_cell.length_c   1.000
_cell.angle_alpha   90.00
_cell.angle_beta   90.00
_cell.angle_gamma   90.00
#
_symmetry.space_group_name_H-M   'P 1'
#
loop_
_entity.id
_entity.type
_entity.pdbx_description
1 polymer ?
#
loop_
_entity_poly.entity_id
_entity_poly.type
_entity_poly.pdbx_seq_one_letter_code
_entity_poly.pdbx_strand_id
1 'polypeptide(L)' 'MLSAGAVAFIGAVFLAAGLVKGVVGMGLPTVAMGLLAAAMPPAEAAALLLIPSLVTNLWQLFTGPSFGGLCKRLWTMMA' A
#
# COMPACT_ATOMS: atom_id res chain seq x y z
N MET A 1 12.10 6.19 -20.15
CA MET A 1 11.97 4.72 -20.00
C MET A 1 12.56 4.37 -18.64
N LEU A 2 11.85 3.66 -17.75
CA LEU A 2 12.45 3.23 -16.48
C LEU A 2 13.63 2.29 -16.79
N SER A 3 14.79 2.54 -16.18
CA SER A 3 15.95 1.64 -16.31
C SER A 3 15.67 0.32 -15.59
N ALA A 4 16.35 -0.75 -15.99
CA ALA A 4 16.27 -2.04 -15.30
C ALA A 4 16.61 -1.91 -13.80
N GLY A 5 17.57 -1.04 -13.46
CA GLY A 5 17.91 -0.73 -12.07
C GLY A 5 16.77 -0.07 -11.29
N ALA A 6 16.03 0.86 -11.92
CA ALA A 6 14.88 1.50 -11.29
C ALA A 6 13.74 0.50 -11.04
N VAL A 7 13.47 -0.41 -11.98
CA VAL A 7 12.47 -1.47 -11.81
C VAL A 7 12.85 -2.43 -10.67
N ALA A 8 14.11 -2.85 -10.62
CA ALA A 8 14.62 -3.71 -9.55
C ALA A 8 14.52 -3.03 -8.18
N PHE A 9 14.88 -1.74 -8.08
CA PHE A 9 14.75 -0.95 -6.87
C PHE A 9 13.30 -0.84 -6.40
N ILE A 10 12.37 -0.48 -7.30
CA ILE A 10 10.94 -0.38 -6.99
C ILE A 10 10.41 -1.73 -6.50
N GLY A 11 10.78 -2.83 -7.16
CA GLY A 11 10.40 -4.19 -6.74
C GLY A 11 10.90 -4.53 -5.34
N ALA A 12 12.16 -4.22 -5.03
CA ALA A 12 12.72 -4.43 -3.69
C ALA A 12 11.99 -3.62 -2.61
N VAL A 13 11.66 -2.35 -2.90
CA VAL A 13 10.89 -1.49 -2.00
C VAL A 13 9.50 -2.08 -1.74
N PHE A 14 8.79 -2.53 -2.78
CA PHE A 14 7.46 -3.12 -2.63
C PHE A 14 7.49 -4.47 -1.89
N LEU A 15 8.52 -5.29 -2.07
CA LEU A 15 8.70 -6.53 -1.29
C LEU A 15 8.90 -6.23 0.20
N ALA A 16 9.78 -5.29 0.53
CA ALA A 16 10.02 -4.89 1.92
C ALA A 16 8.76 -4.27 2.55
N ALA A 17 8.12 -3.35 1.85
CA ALA A 17 6.88 -2.72 2.31
C ALA A 17 5.72 -3.72 2.45
N GLY A 18 5.65 -4.71 1.56
CA GLY A 18 4.66 -5.78 1.59
C GLY A 18 4.84 -6.70 2.79
N LEU A 19 6.09 -7.06 3.13
CA LEU A 19 6.40 -7.80 4.35
C LEU A 19 5.94 -7.06 5.60
N VAL A 20 6.27 -5.76 5.69
CA VAL A 20 5.84 -4.93 6.83
C VAL A 20 4.32 -4.84 6.92
N LYS A 21 3.63 -4.69 5.78
CA LYS A 21 2.15 -4.74 5.75
C LYS A 21 1.61 -6.09 6.22
N GLY A 22 2.25 -7.19 5.86
CA GLY A 22 1.84 -8.52 6.30
C GLY A 22 1.97 -8.72 7.81
N VAL A 23 3.06 -8.20 8.41
CA VAL A 23 3.32 -8.32 9.85
C VAL A 23 2.50 -7.33 10.68
N VAL A 24 2.41 -6.07 10.24
CA VAL A 24 1.81 -4.97 11.01
C VAL A 24 0.35 -4.70 10.61
N GLY A 25 -0.11 -5.21 9.47
CA GLY A 25 -1.43 -4.94 8.89
C GLY A 25 -1.49 -3.63 8.09
N MET A 26 -0.75 -2.60 8.52
CA MET A 26 -0.83 -1.24 7.98
C MET A 26 0.55 -0.57 7.93
N GLY A 27 1.31 -0.83 6.85
CA GLY A 27 2.67 -0.26 6.72
C GLY A 27 3.21 -0.08 5.30
N LEU A 28 2.52 -0.60 4.27
CA LEU A 28 2.98 -0.50 2.88
C LEU A 28 3.20 0.96 2.43
N PRO A 29 2.26 1.91 2.65
CA PRO A 29 2.46 3.29 2.22
C PRO A 29 3.58 3.97 2.99
N THR A 30 3.72 3.72 4.30
CA THR A 30 4.73 4.38 5.14
C THR A 30 6.14 4.00 4.73
N VAL A 31 6.39 2.70 4.53
CA VAL A 31 7.71 2.18 4.14
C VAL A 31 8.02 2.54 2.69
N ALA A 32 7.08 2.27 1.78
CA ALA A 32 7.35 2.49 0.37
C ALA A 32 7.43 3.98 0.03
N MET A 33 6.62 4.84 0.63
CA MET A 33 6.70 6.27 0.39
C MET A 33 7.99 6.87 0.96
N GLY A 34 8.44 6.42 2.13
CA GLY A 34 9.73 6.83 2.69
C GLY A 34 10.93 6.47 1.82
N LEU A 35 10.89 5.31 1.16
CA LEU A 35 11.99 4.83 0.30
C LEU A 35 11.89 5.35 -1.15
N LEU A 36 10.69 5.39 -1.74
CA LEU A 36 10.49 5.86 -3.11
C LEU A 36 10.61 7.38 -3.20
N ALA A 37 10.06 8.15 -2.26
CA ALA A 37 10.15 9.62 -2.32
C ALA A 37 11.58 10.16 -2.14
N ALA A 38 12.50 9.33 -1.63
CA ALA A 38 13.93 9.66 -1.60
C ALA A 38 14.60 9.55 -2.99
N ALA A 39 14.01 8.77 -3.90
CA ALA A 39 14.56 8.48 -5.22
C ALA A 39 13.78 9.12 -6.38
N MET A 40 12.53 9.53 -6.17
CA MET A 40 11.67 10.11 -7.20
C MET A 40 10.70 11.15 -6.59
N PRO A 41 10.07 12.02 -7.42
CA PRO A 41 9.09 12.97 -6.94
C PRO A 41 7.96 12.29 -6.14
N PRO A 42 7.48 12.90 -5.04
CA PRO A 42 6.43 12.31 -4.21
C PRO A 42 5.14 11.97 -4.99
N ALA A 43 4.79 12.77 -5.99
CA ALA A 43 3.63 12.50 -6.84
C ALA A 43 3.77 11.17 -7.61
N GLU A 44 4.98 10.85 -8.10
CA GLU A 44 5.25 9.61 -8.83
C GLU A 44 5.25 8.39 -7.90
N ALA A 45 5.89 8.52 -6.73
CA ALA A 45 5.88 7.47 -5.71
C ALA A 45 4.46 7.13 -5.24
N ALA A 46 3.62 8.15 -5.03
CA ALA A 46 2.21 7.98 -4.68
C ALA A 46 1.42 7.27 -5.80
N ALA A 47 1.68 7.62 -7.07
CA ALA A 47 1.05 6.97 -8.22
C ALA A 47 1.39 5.48 -8.30
N LEU A 48 2.66 5.10 -8.05
CA LEU A 48 3.09 3.70 -8.01
C LEU A 48 2.42 2.92 -6.86
N LEU A 49 2.16 3.59 -5.73
CA LEU A 49 1.56 2.97 -4.55
C LEU A 49 0.06 2.69 -4.69
N LEU A 50 -0.64 3.47 -5.51
CA LEU A 50 -2.09 3.49 -5.58
C LEU A 50 -2.67 2.10 -5.89
N ILE A 51 -2.27 1.53 -7.02
CA ILE A 51 -2.78 0.23 -7.50
C ILE A 51 -2.47 -0.91 -6.50
N PRO A 52 -1.21 -1.16 -6.10
CA PRO A 52 -0.92 -2.29 -5.20
C PRO A 52 -1.54 -2.12 -3.81
N SER A 53 -1.61 -0.89 -3.28
CA SER A 53 -2.29 -0.61 -2.01
C SER A 53 -3.77 -0.91 -2.09
N LEU A 54 -4.43 -0.44 -3.14
CA LEU A 54 -5.86 -0.67 -3.37
C LEU A 54 -6.16 -2.16 -3.50
N VAL A 55 -5.42 -2.87 -4.35
CA VAL A 55 -5.61 -4.32 -4.57
C VAL A 55 -5.48 -5.10 -3.26
N THR A 56 -4.42 -4.84 -2.49
CA THR A 56 -4.18 -5.57 -1.23
C THR A 56 -5.16 -5.18 -0.12
N ASN A 57 -5.61 -3.92 -0.07
CA ASN A 57 -6.65 -3.47 0.87
C ASN A 57 -8.01 -4.10 0.55
N LEU A 58 -8.40 -4.12 -0.73
CA LEU A 58 -9.65 -4.73 -1.16
C LEU A 58 -9.63 -6.23 -0.92
N TRP A 59 -8.52 -6.89 -1.24
CA TRP A 59 -8.34 -8.31 -0.94
C TRP A 59 -8.56 -8.59 0.56
N GLN A 60 -7.87 -7.86 1.44
CA GLN A 60 -8.02 -8.00 2.89
C GLN A 60 -9.45 -7.72 3.38
N LEU A 61 -10.13 -6.76 2.75
CA LEU A 61 -11.53 -6.42 3.06
C LEU A 61 -12.49 -7.56 2.74
N PHE A 62 -12.32 -8.21 1.58
CA PHE A 62 -13.20 -9.30 1.13
C PHE A 62 -12.86 -10.66 1.76
N THR A 63 -11.59 -10.93 2.05
CA THR A 63 -11.19 -12.17 2.74
C THR A 63 -11.29 -12.07 4.26
N GLY A 64 -11.52 -10.87 4.79
CA GLY A 64 -11.62 -10.61 6.23
C GLY A 64 -12.96 -11.08 6.82
N PRO A 65 -12.98 -11.53 8.09
CA PRO A 65 -14.14 -12.22 8.69
C PRO A 65 -15.34 -11.32 9.04
N SER A 66 -15.27 -9.99 8.89
CA SER A 66 -16.32 -9.07 9.42
C SER A 66 -16.59 -7.85 8.54
N PHE A 67 -16.78 -8.05 7.23
CA PHE A 67 -17.14 -6.96 6.32
C PHE A 67 -18.41 -6.21 6.78
N GLY A 68 -19.48 -6.94 7.11
CA GLY A 68 -20.75 -6.34 7.55
C GLY A 68 -20.65 -5.58 8.89
N GLY A 69 -19.86 -6.10 9.84
CA GLY A 69 -19.59 -5.42 11.10
C GLY A 69 -18.79 -4.13 10.91
N LEU A 70 -17.81 -4.15 9.99
CA LEU A 70 -17.03 -2.99 9.61
C LEU A 70 -17.90 -1.90 8.95
N CYS A 71 -18.79 -2.27 8.02
CA CYS A 71 -19.72 -1.32 7.41
C CYS A 71 -20.60 -0.61 8.45
N LYS A 72 -21.18 -1.36 9.41
CA LYS A 72 -21.99 -0.78 10.49
C LYS A 72 -21.18 0.18 11.37
N ARG A 73 -19.92 -0.14 11.65
CA ARG A 73 -19.03 0.67 12.50
C ARG A 73 -18.51 1.93 11.80
N LEU A 74 -18.22 1.86 10.50
CA LEU A 74 -17.71 3.00 9.73
C LEU A 74 -18.80 3.96 9.24
N TRP A 75 -20.06 3.50 9.15
CA TRP A 75 -21.18 4.32 8.67
C TRP A 75 -21.39 5.61 9.48
N THR A 76 -21.18 5.56 10.80
CA THR A 76 -21.35 6.73 11.68
C THR A 76 -20.09 7.59 11.81
N MET A 77 -19.00 7.26 11.12
CA MET A 77 -17.71 7.93 11.32
C MET A 77 -17.62 9.28 10.58
N MET A 78 -18.50 9.51 9.61
CA MET A 78 -18.60 10.73 8.79
C MET A 78 -19.96 11.44 8.94
N ALA A 79 -20.81 10.98 9.87
CA ALA A 79 -22.13 11.53 10.17
C ALA A 79 -22.05 12.32 11.49
#